data_AF-A0A3M9ZW56-F1
#
_entry.id   AF-A0A3M9ZW56-F1
#
_cell.length_a   1.000
_cell.length_b   1.000
_cell.length_c   1.000
_cell.angle_alpha   90.00
_cell.angle_beta   90.00
_cell.angle_gamma   90.00
#
_symmetry.space_group_name_H-M   'P 1'
#
loop_
_entity.id
_entity.type
_entity.pdbx_description
1 polymer ?
#
loop_
_entity_poly.entity_id
_entity_poly.type
_entity_poly.pdbx_seq_one_letter_code
_entity_poly.pdbx_strand_id
1 'polypeptide(L)' 'MRARVRIYVLLASIWFVVSLPLPWLIGNDAVPEAAFYTILGIIGIMSIPFVMLAIVWSARPELAS' A
#
# COMPACT_ATOMS: atom_id res chain seq x y z
N MET A 1 9.58 4.07 22.86
CA MET A 1 9.40 4.97 21.69
C MET A 1 10.00 4.43 20.37
N ARG A 2 11.16 3.76 20.34
CA ARG A 2 11.81 3.34 19.07
C ARG A 2 11.10 2.22 18.27
N ALA A 3 10.38 1.30 18.92
CA ALA A 3 9.75 0.16 18.24
C ALA A 3 8.55 0.56 17.34
N ARG A 4 7.72 1.53 17.76
CA ARG A 4 6.53 1.96 17.01
C ARG A 4 6.89 2.62 15.67
N VAL A 5 7.87 3.53 15.68
CA VAL A 5 8.36 4.18 14.44
C VAL A 5 8.92 3.15 13.46
N ARG A 6 9.62 2.13 13.97
CA ARG A 6 10.20 1.06 13.14
C ARG A 6 9.13 0.27 12.40
N ILE A 7 7.97 0.01 13.02
CA ILE A 7 6.88 -0.73 12.39
C ILE A 7 6.18 0.10 11.31
N TYR A 8 6.03 1.41 11.52
CA TYR A 8 5.41 2.32 10.54
C TYR A 8 6.29 2.49 9.30
N VAL A 9 7.59 2.68 9.52
CA VAL A 9 8.56 2.77 8.42
C VAL A 9 8.60 1.45 7.64
N LEU A 10 8.53 0.32 8.33
CA LEU A 10 8.50 -0.99 7.70
C LEU A 10 7.23 -1.20 6.87
N LEU A 11 6.05 -0.87 7.41
CA LEU A 11 4.79 -0.95 6.68
C LEU A 11 4.78 -0.01 5.46
N ALA A 12 5.17 1.25 5.63
CA ALA A 12 5.23 2.21 4.54
C ALA A 12 6.19 1.77 3.43
N SER A 13 7.33 1.16 3.79
CA SER A 13 8.30 0.63 2.83
C SER A 13 7.74 -0.56 2.04
N ILE A 14 7.05 -1.49 2.71
CA ILE A 14 6.40 -2.63 2.03
C ILE A 14 5.34 -2.14 1.06
N TRP A 15 4.47 -1.22 1.51
CA TRP A 15 3.44 -0.65 0.65
C TRP A 15 4.04 0.09 -0.56
N PHE A 16 5.09 0.88 -0.34
CA PHE A 16 5.81 1.57 -1.41
C PHE A 16 6.33 0.58 -2.47
N VAL A 17 6.99 -0.51 -2.05
CA VAL A 17 7.51 -1.55 -2.97
C VAL A 17 6.38 -2.24 -3.75
N VAL A 18 5.25 -2.55 -3.11
CA VAL A 18 4.09 -3.16 -3.78
C VAL A 18 3.46 -2.20 -4.79
N SER A 19 3.43 -0.90 -4.49
CA SER A 19 2.93 0.14 -5.40
C SER A 19 3.95 0.55 -6.47
N LEU A 20 5.20 0.10 -6.37
CA LEU A 20 6.28 0.50 -7.26
C LEU A 20 5.90 0.31 -8.73
N PRO A 21 5.41 -0.83 -9.24
CA PRO A 21 5.16 -0.97 -10.68
C PRO A 21 4.14 0.02 -11.26
N LEU A 22 3.28 0.65 -10.46
CA LEU A 22 2.16 1.50 -10.93
C LEU A 22 2.58 2.62 -11.91
N PRO A 23 3.61 3.45 -11.65
CA PRO A 23 4.00 4.55 -12.54
C PRO A 23 4.53 4.09 -13.90
N TRP A 24 5.04 2.86 -14.00
CA TRP A 24 5.51 2.28 -15.27
C TRP A 24 4.39 1.61 -16.07
N LEU A 25 3.25 1.39 -15.44
CA LEU A 25 2.07 0.76 -16.05
C LEU A 25 1.07 1.80 -16.59
N ILE A 26 0.98 2.97 -15.96
CA ILE A 26 0.04 4.02 -16.37
C ILE A 26 0.48 4.60 -17.73
N GLY A 27 -0.41 4.53 -18.72
CA GLY A 27 -0.18 5.08 -20.06
C GLY A 27 0.81 4.27 -20.92
N ASN A 28 1.08 3.01 -20.54
CA ASN A 28 1.97 2.13 -21.28
C ASN A 28 1.18 1.20 -22.23
N ASP A 29 1.18 1.54 -23.52
CA ASP A 29 0.47 0.77 -24.57
C ASP A 29 1.05 -0.64 -24.78
N ALA A 30 2.26 -0.93 -24.27
CA ALA A 30 2.85 -2.27 -24.35
C ALA A 30 2.27 -3.25 -23.32
N VAL A 31 1.50 -2.76 -22.34
CA VAL A 31 0.88 -3.59 -21.31
C VAL A 31 -0.58 -3.84 -21.67
N PRO A 32 -1.02 -5.10 -21.81
CA PRO A 32 -2.43 -5.41 -22.04
C PRO A 32 -3.31 -4.85 -20.92
N GLU A 33 -4.45 -4.24 -21.28
CA GLU A 33 -5.38 -3.63 -20.33
C GLU A 33 -5.85 -4.61 -19.24
N ALA A 34 -6.07 -5.88 -19.61
CA ALA A 34 -6.41 -6.93 -18.65
C ALA A 34 -5.31 -7.19 -17.60
N ALA A 35 -4.04 -7.13 -18.01
CA ALA A 35 -2.90 -7.29 -17.10
C ALA A 35 -2.78 -6.06 -16.17
N PHE A 36 -2.99 -4.86 -16.72
CA PHE A 36 -3.02 -3.62 -15.95
C PHE A 36 -4.06 -3.67 -14.82
N TYR A 37 -5.31 -4.01 -15.13
CA TYR A 37 -6.37 -4.09 -14.11
C TYR A 37 -6.14 -5.22 -13.11
N THR A 38 -5.54 -6.34 -13.53
CA THR A 38 -5.18 -7.42 -12.61
C THR A 38 -4.17 -6.93 -11.57
N ILE A 39 -3.12 -6.22 -12.02
CA ILE A 39 -2.09 -5.67 -11.13
C ILE A 39 -2.69 -4.57 -10.23
N LEU A 40 -3.54 -3.69 -10.77
CA LEU A 40 -4.26 -2.70 -9.98
C LEU A 40 -5.12 -3.34 -8.89
N GLY A 41 -5.84 -4.42 -9.23
CA GLY A 41 -6.65 -5.18 -8.26
C GLY A 41 -5.81 -5.75 -7.12
N ILE A 42 -4.66 -6.35 -7.44
CA ILE A 42 -3.72 -6.88 -6.43
C ILE A 42 -3.23 -5.75 -5.52
N ILE A 43 -2.77 -4.63 -6.09
CA ILE A 43 -2.26 -3.49 -5.33
C ILE A 43 -3.36 -2.89 -4.45
N GLY A 44 -4.59 -2.80 -4.96
CA GLY A 44 -5.75 -2.33 -4.20
C GLY A 44 -6.03 -3.21 -2.98
N ILE A 45 -6.12 -4.54 -3.17
CA ILE A 45 -6.35 -5.49 -2.07
C ILE A 45 -5.22 -5.44 -1.04
N MET A 46 -3.97 -5.43 -1.52
CA MET A 46 -2.78 -5.35 -0.65
C MET A 46 -2.72 -4.03 0.12
N SER A 47 -3.30 -2.94 -0.38
CA SER A 47 -3.33 -1.64 0.29
C SER A 47 -4.34 -1.56 1.45
N ILE A 48 -5.36 -2.42 1.49
CA ILE A 48 -6.41 -2.43 2.51
C ILE A 48 -5.86 -2.42 3.95
N PRO A 49 -4.98 -3.34 4.37
CA PRO A 49 -4.47 -3.34 5.74
C PRO A 49 -3.71 -2.05 6.10
N PHE A 50 -2.98 -1.45 5.15
CA PHE A 50 -2.23 -0.21 5.39
C PHE A 50 -3.16 0.99 5.55
N VAL A 51 -4.19 1.10 4.70
CA VAL A 51 -5.20 2.16 4.80
C VAL A 51 -6.02 2.00 6.08
N MET A 52 -6.45 0.79 6.42
CA MET A 52 -7.17 0.51 7.67
C MET A 52 -6.33 0.88 8.90
N LEU A 53 -5.06 0.53 8.93
CA LEU A 53 -4.16 0.92 10.02
C LEU A 53 -3.98 2.44 10.11
N ALA A 54 -3.85 3.14 8.97
CA ALA A 54 -3.78 4.59 8.95
C ALA A 54 -5.06 5.25 9.54
N ILE A 55 -6.24 4.73 9.17
CA ILE A 55 -7.52 5.18 9.71
C ILE A 55 -7.59 4.91 11.22
N VAL A 56 -7.25 3.69 11.66
CA VAL A 56 -7.29 3.32 13.09
C VAL A 56 -6.34 4.20 13.90
N TRP A 57 -5.11 4.46 13.42
CA TRP A 57 -4.20 5.40 14.09
C TRP A 57 -4.74 6.82 14.16
N SER A 58 -5.44 7.29 13.12
CA SER A 58 -6.01 8.64 13.11
C SER A 58 -7.23 8.78 14.01
N ALA A 59 -8.07 7.74 14.10
CA ALA A 59 -9.36 7.80 14.78
C ALA A 59 -9.30 7.32 16.24
N ARG A 60 -8.57 6.22 16.48
CA ARG A 60 -8.46 5.54 17.79
C ARG A 60 -7.04 4.99 17.95
N PRO A 61 -6.03 5.87 18.13
CA PRO A 61 -4.62 5.47 18.19
C PRO A 61 -4.32 4.41 19.26
N GLU A 62 -5.16 4.31 20.30
CA GLU A 62 -5.08 3.31 21.36
C GLU A 62 -5.32 1.86 20.90
N LEU A 63 -6.03 1.63 19.79
CA LEU A 63 -6.35 0.27 19.29
C LEU A 63 -5.24 -0.34 18.41
N ALA A 64 -4.31 0.48 17.92
CA ALA A 64 -3.24 0.04 17.03
C ALA A 64 -1.86 0.19 17.69
N SER A 65 -1.81 0.13 19.03
CA SER A 65 -0.68 0.51 19.88
C SER A 65 -0.07 -0.63 20.66
#